data_AF-A0A0J1I6X8-F1
#
_entry.id   AF-A0A0J1I6X8-F1
#
_cell.length_a   1.000
_cell.length_b   1.000
_cell.length_c   1.000
_cell.angle_alpha   90.00
_cell.angle_beta   90.00
_cell.angle_gamma   90.00
#
_symmetry.space_group_name_H-M   'P 1'
#
loop_
_entity.id
_entity.type
_entity.pdbx_description
1 polymer ?
#
loop_
_entity_poly.entity_id
_entity_poly.type
_entity_poly.pdbx_seq_one_letter_code
_entity_poly.pdbx_strand_id
1 'polypeptide(L)'
;MKVTSKLRFSFLILSLVIILSGCSSSSKANIKVTEDNIDYLIEYDESLQTFITEMTSILTNFNNSLDGLYTHEVSNSQFATIMKETIKKSNELVSNVEALDVNPELFEAHQNLIVLVNRSHQLLLTAIESANNSSTDESNTMDKDTLRQEYIEIKKEQANTANQWKILREELASAAMEEEK
;
A
#
# COMPACT_ATOMS: atom_id res chain seq x y z
N MET A 1 -20.18 57.70 -14.31
CA MET A 1 -20.35 56.31 -14.78
C MET A 1 -19.07 55.55 -14.44
N LYS A 2 -19.04 54.79 -13.34
CA LYS A 2 -17.85 54.05 -12.88
C LYS A 2 -18.00 52.59 -13.29
N VAL A 3 -17.13 52.13 -14.18
CA VAL A 3 -17.04 50.74 -14.63
C VAL A 3 -16.43 49.90 -13.52
N THR A 4 -17.16 48.92 -13.03
CA THR A 4 -16.73 47.98 -11.99
C THR A 4 -15.78 46.93 -12.55
N SER A 5 -14.52 46.98 -12.11
CA SER A 5 -13.40 46.08 -12.48
C SER A 5 -13.42 44.72 -11.77
N LYS A 6 -14.60 44.14 -11.49
CA LYS A 6 -14.70 42.89 -10.71
C LYS A 6 -14.57 41.59 -11.52
N LEU A 7 -14.35 41.67 -12.83
CA LEU A 7 -14.37 40.49 -13.72
C LEU A 7 -13.00 39.84 -14.00
N ARG A 8 -11.93 40.22 -13.28
CA ARG A 8 -10.57 39.70 -13.53
C ARG A 8 -10.00 38.81 -12.42
N PHE A 9 -10.68 38.67 -11.29
CA PHE A 9 -10.14 37.89 -10.15
C PHE A 9 -10.54 36.41 -10.19
N SER A 10 -11.56 36.05 -10.97
CA SER A 10 -12.07 34.66 -11.01
C SER A 10 -11.26 33.71 -11.92
N PHE A 11 -10.36 34.22 -12.75
CA PHE A 11 -9.56 33.39 -13.67
C PHE A 11 -8.21 32.92 -13.06
N LEU A 12 -7.80 33.49 -11.94
CA LEU A 12 -6.49 33.20 -11.32
C LEU A 12 -6.54 32.06 -10.29
N ILE A 13 -7.74 31.63 -9.87
CA ILE A 13 -7.93 30.51 -8.94
C ILE A 13 -8.14 29.18 -9.69
N LEU A 14 -8.56 29.22 -10.96
CA LEU A 14 -8.83 28.01 -11.75
C LEU A 14 -7.55 27.35 -12.31
N SER A 15 -6.42 28.06 -12.34
CA SER A 15 -5.14 27.53 -12.83
C SER A 15 -4.30 26.82 -11.75
N LEU A 16 -4.67 26.88 -10.47
CA LEU A 16 -3.88 26.27 -9.39
C LEU A 16 -4.23 24.78 -9.14
N VAL A 17 -5.36 24.29 -9.65
CA VAL A 17 -5.81 22.90 -9.41
C VAL A 17 -5.14 21.89 -10.36
N ILE A 18 -4.45 22.35 -11.42
CA ILE A 18 -3.86 21.45 -12.43
C ILE A 18 -2.44 20.98 -12.05
N ILE A 19 -1.84 21.52 -10.97
CA ILE A 19 -0.44 21.21 -10.62
C ILE A 19 -0.31 20.02 -9.63
N LEU A 20 -1.41 19.46 -9.13
CA LEU A 20 -1.36 18.31 -8.18
C LEU A 20 -1.54 16.93 -8.81
N SER A 21 -1.77 16.83 -10.13
CA SER A 21 -1.84 15.53 -10.83
C SER A 21 -0.48 15.02 -11.33
N GLY A 22 0.62 15.60 -10.83
CA GLY A 22 1.96 15.49 -11.41
C GLY A 22 3.00 14.74 -10.56
N CYS A 23 2.61 13.75 -9.74
CA CYS A 23 3.54 12.81 -9.10
C CYS A 23 2.98 11.38 -9.11
N SER A 24 2.63 10.87 -10.30
CA SER A 24 2.56 9.42 -10.52
C SER A 24 3.71 9.00 -11.43
N SER A 25 4.92 9.39 -11.03
CA SER A 25 6.13 8.72 -11.51
C SER A 25 6.18 7.42 -10.74
N SER A 26 5.53 6.38 -11.26
CA SER A 26 5.82 5.01 -10.85
C SER A 26 7.28 4.75 -11.18
N SER A 27 8.14 4.95 -10.19
CA SER A 27 9.56 4.61 -10.27
C SER A 27 9.62 3.12 -10.59
N LYS A 28 9.99 2.81 -11.84
CA LYS A 28 10.43 1.46 -12.16
C LYS A 28 11.72 1.26 -11.39
N ALA A 29 11.83 0.18 -10.63
CA ALA A 29 13.10 -0.21 -10.03
C ALA A 29 14.13 -0.29 -11.17
N ASN A 30 15.01 0.70 -11.25
CA ASN A 30 15.99 0.84 -12.33
C ASN A 30 17.28 0.11 -11.93
N ILE A 31 17.10 -1.11 -11.40
CA ILE A 31 18.15 -1.99 -10.92
C ILE A 31 18.66 -2.73 -12.15
N LYS A 32 19.97 -2.65 -12.41
CA LYS A 32 20.56 -3.37 -13.55
C LYS A 32 21.15 -4.68 -13.02
N VAL A 33 20.65 -5.81 -13.50
CA VAL A 33 21.24 -7.12 -13.16
C VAL A 33 22.65 -7.24 -13.75
N THR A 34 23.60 -7.63 -12.89
CA THR A 34 25.02 -7.86 -13.18
C THR A 34 25.53 -9.03 -12.33
N GLU A 35 26.61 -9.69 -12.73
CA GLU A 35 27.21 -10.80 -11.94
C GLU A 35 27.44 -10.42 -10.47
N ASP A 36 27.90 -9.19 -10.20
CA ASP A 36 28.22 -8.70 -8.85
C ASP A 36 27.00 -8.50 -7.94
N ASN A 37 25.77 -8.49 -8.47
CA ASN A 37 24.57 -8.21 -7.69
C ASN A 37 23.51 -9.32 -7.63
N ILE A 38 23.69 -10.42 -8.36
CA ILE A 38 22.70 -11.51 -8.42
C ILE A 38 22.34 -12.02 -7.02
N ASP A 39 23.34 -12.30 -6.18
CA ASP A 39 23.12 -12.92 -4.86
C ASP A 39 22.19 -12.08 -3.98
N TYR A 40 22.49 -10.79 -3.80
CA TYR A 40 21.65 -9.95 -2.95
C TYR A 40 20.31 -9.59 -3.57
N LEU A 41 20.19 -9.64 -4.90
CA LEU A 41 18.90 -9.46 -5.58
C LEU A 41 17.98 -10.66 -5.38
N ILE A 42 18.53 -11.88 -5.35
CA ILE A 42 17.79 -13.10 -5.00
C ILE A 42 17.31 -13.05 -3.55
N GLU A 43 18.21 -12.77 -2.60
CA GLU A 43 17.86 -12.68 -1.17
C GLU A 43 16.78 -11.62 -0.90
N TYR A 44 16.88 -10.48 -1.58
CA TYR A 44 15.87 -9.43 -1.47
C TYR A 44 14.53 -9.85 -2.08
N ASP A 45 14.51 -10.51 -3.24
CA ASP A 45 13.25 -11.00 -3.82
C ASP A 45 12.56 -11.98 -2.89
N GLU A 46 13.28 -12.95 -2.30
CA GLU A 46 12.70 -13.90 -1.34
C GLU A 46 12.04 -13.19 -0.14
N SER A 47 12.74 -12.18 0.40
CA SER A 47 12.23 -11.34 1.49
C SER A 47 10.98 -10.56 1.07
N LEU A 48 11.02 -9.95 -0.12
CA LEU A 48 9.89 -9.22 -0.69
C LEU A 48 8.67 -10.13 -0.88
N GLN A 49 8.84 -11.33 -1.47
CA GLN A 49 7.72 -12.25 -1.68
C GLN A 49 7.09 -12.67 -0.36
N THR A 50 7.91 -12.82 0.69
CA THR A 50 7.43 -13.08 2.06
C THR A 50 6.57 -11.93 2.56
N PHE A 51 7.07 -10.69 2.49
CA PHE A 51 6.31 -9.50 2.91
C PHE A 51 5.01 -9.29 2.13
N ILE A 52 5.04 -9.50 0.81
CA ILE A 52 3.84 -9.39 -0.05
C ILE A 52 2.81 -10.47 0.31
N THR A 53 3.25 -11.68 0.64
CA THR A 53 2.38 -12.78 1.06
C THR A 53 1.73 -12.48 2.41
N GLU A 54 2.51 -12.03 3.39
CA GLU A 54 2.01 -11.64 4.71
C GLU A 54 1.00 -10.48 4.61
N MET A 55 1.34 -9.43 3.86
CA MET A 55 0.44 -8.31 3.60
C MET A 55 -0.85 -8.76 2.91
N THR A 56 -0.77 -9.69 1.97
CA THR A 56 -1.95 -10.27 1.31
C THR A 56 -2.84 -10.98 2.32
N SER A 57 -2.28 -11.80 3.22
CA SER A 57 -3.05 -12.48 4.27
C SER A 57 -3.78 -11.49 5.18
N ILE A 58 -3.08 -10.43 5.61
CA ILE A 58 -3.64 -9.34 6.43
C ILE A 58 -4.80 -8.66 5.71
N LEU A 59 -4.59 -8.24 4.47
CA LEU A 59 -5.58 -7.52 3.66
C LEU A 59 -6.79 -8.41 3.31
N THR A 60 -6.59 -9.71 3.11
CA THR A 60 -7.70 -10.67 2.93
C THR A 60 -8.55 -10.77 4.19
N ASN A 61 -7.95 -10.86 5.38
CA ASN A 61 -8.71 -10.89 6.64
C ASN A 61 -9.51 -9.59 6.84
N PHE A 62 -8.90 -8.44 6.55
CA PHE A 62 -9.59 -7.16 6.53
C PHE A 62 -10.79 -7.18 5.57
N ASN A 63 -10.56 -7.54 4.30
CA ASN A 63 -11.59 -7.51 3.28
C ASN A 63 -12.77 -8.43 3.61
N ASN A 64 -12.49 -9.66 4.04
CA ASN A 64 -13.52 -10.63 4.42
C ASN A 64 -14.34 -10.12 5.62
N SER A 65 -13.69 -9.49 6.59
CA SER A 65 -14.38 -8.91 7.75
C SER A 65 -15.25 -7.72 7.35
N LEU A 66 -14.75 -6.89 6.42
CA LEU A 66 -15.50 -5.76 5.88
C LEU A 66 -16.70 -6.24 5.05
N ASP A 67 -16.54 -7.28 4.22
CA ASP A 67 -17.64 -7.96 3.52
C ASP A 67 -18.69 -8.50 4.52
N GLY A 68 -18.25 -9.06 5.65
CA GLY A 68 -19.11 -9.46 6.76
C GLY A 68 -19.95 -8.31 7.34
N LEU A 69 -19.40 -7.10 7.41
CA LEU A 69 -20.15 -5.90 7.83
C LEU A 69 -21.16 -5.42 6.77
N TYR A 70 -20.92 -5.68 5.49
CA TYR A 70 -21.88 -5.40 4.42
C TYR A 70 -23.04 -6.40 4.41
N THR A 71 -22.75 -7.66 4.69
CA THR A 71 -23.72 -8.77 4.67
C THR A 71 -24.41 -8.99 6.02
N HIS A 72 -24.02 -8.25 7.06
CA HIS A 72 -24.47 -8.40 8.44
C HIS A 72 -24.10 -9.75 9.10
N GLU A 73 -23.17 -10.50 8.52
CA GLU A 73 -22.60 -11.72 9.11
C GLU A 73 -21.64 -11.39 10.27
N VAL A 74 -21.06 -10.18 10.24
CA VAL A 74 -20.15 -9.66 11.26
C VAL A 74 -20.74 -8.36 11.82
N SER A 75 -20.80 -8.26 13.15
CA SER A 75 -21.14 -7.01 13.86
C SER A 75 -19.93 -6.10 14.02
N ASN A 76 -20.14 -4.81 14.32
CA ASN A 76 -19.04 -3.86 14.60
C ASN A 76 -18.09 -4.35 15.70
N SER A 77 -18.61 -4.98 16.76
CA SER A 77 -17.82 -5.52 17.87
C SER A 77 -16.96 -6.72 17.44
N GLN A 78 -17.52 -7.63 16.65
CA GLN A 78 -16.78 -8.75 16.07
C GLN A 78 -15.71 -8.26 15.10
N PHE A 79 -16.05 -7.30 14.24
CA PHE A 79 -15.11 -6.67 13.33
C PHE A 79 -13.94 -6.02 14.09
N ALA A 80 -14.21 -5.23 15.13
CA ALA A 80 -13.18 -4.61 15.98
C ALA A 80 -12.25 -5.67 16.61
N THR A 81 -12.82 -6.79 17.05
CA THR A 81 -12.05 -7.91 17.61
C THR A 81 -11.13 -8.54 16.55
N ILE A 82 -11.65 -8.78 15.34
CA ILE A 82 -10.85 -9.32 14.22
C ILE A 82 -9.74 -8.33 13.83
N MET A 83 -10.05 -7.04 13.78
CA MET A 83 -9.06 -5.99 13.46
C MET A 83 -7.96 -5.94 14.51
N LYS A 84 -8.29 -6.08 15.80
CA LYS A 84 -7.28 -6.09 16.87
C LYS A 84 -6.25 -7.21 16.69
N GLU A 85 -6.68 -8.41 16.32
CA GLU A 85 -5.76 -9.52 16.03
C GLU A 85 -4.99 -9.32 14.73
N THR A 86 -5.65 -8.76 13.71
CA THR A 86 -5.03 -8.46 12.41
C THR A 86 -3.95 -7.38 12.54
N ILE A 87 -4.16 -6.37 13.39
CA ILE A 87 -3.20 -5.29 13.69
C ILE A 87 -1.92 -5.84 14.32
N LYS A 88 -1.99 -6.85 15.19
CA LYS A 88 -0.78 -7.46 15.76
C LYS A 88 0.12 -8.04 14.68
N LYS A 89 -0.44 -8.80 13.74
CA LYS A 89 0.29 -9.34 12.59
C LYS A 89 0.84 -8.23 11.70
N SER A 90 0.07 -7.17 11.52
CA SER A 90 0.53 -6.01 10.76
C SER A 90 1.69 -5.29 11.43
N ASN A 91 1.73 -5.19 12.76
CA ASN A 91 2.87 -4.63 13.49
C ASN A 91 4.14 -5.47 13.31
N GLU A 92 4.00 -6.79 13.35
CA GLU A 92 5.10 -7.72 13.08
C GLU A 92 5.63 -7.51 11.66
N LEU A 93 4.75 -7.44 10.66
CA LEU A 93 5.13 -7.17 9.27
C LEU A 93 5.83 -5.81 9.11
N VAL A 94 5.30 -4.73 9.70
CA VAL A 94 5.93 -3.39 9.69
C VAL A 94 7.34 -3.49 10.28
N SER A 95 7.49 -4.14 11.43
CA SER A 95 8.79 -4.28 12.09
C SER A 95 9.77 -5.10 11.23
N ASN A 96 9.30 -6.19 10.62
CA ASN A 96 10.13 -7.07 9.80
C ASN A 96 10.60 -6.37 8.52
N VAL A 97 9.71 -5.61 7.84
CA VAL A 97 10.10 -4.90 6.62
C VAL A 97 11.08 -3.77 6.93
N GLU A 98 10.88 -3.02 8.01
CA GLU A 98 11.76 -1.90 8.39
C GLU A 98 13.12 -2.37 8.92
N ALA A 99 13.21 -3.58 9.48
CA ALA A 99 14.44 -4.15 10.00
C ALA A 99 15.34 -4.78 8.93
N LEU A 100 14.85 -4.96 7.69
CA LEU A 100 15.64 -5.55 6.62
C LEU A 100 16.78 -4.60 6.23
N ASP A 101 18.02 -5.07 6.37
CA ASP A 101 19.18 -4.35 5.86
C ASP A 101 19.26 -4.56 4.35
N VAL A 102 19.25 -3.47 3.58
CA VAL A 102 19.16 -3.51 2.12
C VAL A 102 20.34 -2.80 1.49
N ASN A 103 20.86 -3.39 0.41
CA ASN A 103 21.90 -2.75 -0.38
C ASN A 103 21.44 -1.37 -0.90
N PRO A 104 22.34 -0.37 -1.00
CA PRO A 104 21.98 0.98 -1.43
C PRO A 104 21.24 1.06 -2.77
N GLU A 105 21.51 0.13 -3.70
CA GLU A 105 20.82 0.05 -5.00
C GLU A 105 19.33 -0.29 -4.84
N LEU A 106 18.96 -1.00 -3.77
CA LEU A 106 17.60 -1.42 -3.45
C LEU A 106 16.82 -0.41 -2.62
N PHE A 107 17.49 0.64 -2.12
CA PHE A 107 16.94 1.55 -1.13
C PHE A 107 15.59 2.14 -1.53
N GLU A 108 15.48 2.67 -2.75
CA GLU A 108 14.24 3.31 -3.23
C GLU A 108 13.08 2.30 -3.32
N ALA A 109 13.35 1.12 -3.88
CA ALA A 109 12.33 0.06 -3.98
C ALA A 109 11.89 -0.40 -2.59
N HIS A 110 12.82 -0.51 -1.64
CA HIS A 110 12.53 -0.90 -0.28
C HIS A 110 11.74 0.16 0.50
N GLN A 111 12.07 1.45 0.34
CA GLN A 111 11.28 2.54 0.92
C GLN A 111 9.84 2.55 0.39
N ASN A 112 9.63 2.29 -0.90
CA ASN A 112 8.30 2.18 -1.48
C ASN A 112 7.51 1.01 -0.86
N LEU A 113 8.17 -0.12 -0.59
CA LEU A 113 7.56 -1.26 0.10
C LEU A 113 7.18 -0.89 1.54
N ILE A 114 8.07 -0.25 2.30
CA ILE A 114 7.80 0.22 3.67
C ILE A 114 6.57 1.15 3.68
N VAL A 115 6.51 2.11 2.75
CA VAL A 115 5.36 3.03 2.64
C VAL A 115 4.07 2.26 2.37
N LEU A 116 4.10 1.27 1.47
CA LEU A 116 2.93 0.45 1.17
C LEU A 116 2.47 -0.39 2.37
N VAL A 117 3.40 -1.02 3.09
CA VAL A 117 3.11 -1.80 4.30
C VAL A 117 2.54 -0.90 5.39
N ASN A 118 3.12 0.27 5.62
CA ASN A 118 2.63 1.24 6.59
C ASN A 118 1.25 1.81 6.22
N ARG A 119 0.97 2.01 4.93
CA ARG A 119 -0.36 2.40 4.45
C ARG A 119 -1.40 1.31 4.72
N SER A 120 -1.05 0.05 4.46
CA SER A 120 -1.88 -1.12 4.82
C SER A 120 -2.15 -1.17 6.32
N HIS A 121 -1.13 -0.92 7.15
CA HIS A 121 -1.28 -0.84 8.60
C HIS A 121 -2.25 0.28 9.02
N GLN A 122 -2.09 1.48 8.44
CA GLN A 122 -2.94 2.63 8.74
C GLN A 122 -4.41 2.37 8.39
N LEU A 123 -4.69 1.65 7.30
CA LEU A 123 -6.05 1.22 6.97
C LEU A 123 -6.69 0.42 8.13
N LEU A 124 -5.94 -0.51 8.73
CA LEU A 124 -6.44 -1.32 9.85
C LEU A 124 -6.70 -0.47 11.10
N LEU A 125 -5.82 0.49 11.41
CA LEU A 125 -5.99 1.42 12.53
C LEU A 125 -7.24 2.29 12.34
N THR A 126 -7.42 2.85 11.15
CA THR A 126 -8.61 3.63 10.80
C THR A 126 -9.88 2.78 10.91
N ALA A 127 -9.83 1.53 10.47
CA ALA A 127 -10.97 0.63 10.50
C ALA A 127 -11.39 0.25 11.94
N ILE A 128 -10.42 -0.08 12.81
CA ILE A 128 -10.75 -0.41 14.21
C ILE A 128 -11.25 0.81 14.98
N GLU A 129 -10.67 2.00 14.73
CA GLU A 129 -11.14 3.24 15.32
C GLU A 129 -12.59 3.52 14.92
N SER A 130 -12.90 3.41 13.63
CA SER A 130 -14.27 3.56 13.11
C SER A 130 -15.23 2.57 13.78
N ALA A 131 -14.81 1.31 13.96
CA ALA A 131 -15.63 0.27 14.60
C ALA A 131 -15.92 0.57 16.08
N ASN A 132 -14.92 1.04 16.81
CA ASN A 132 -15.04 1.38 18.22
C ASN A 132 -15.93 2.63 18.40
N ASN A 133 -15.79 3.63 17.54
CA ASN A 133 -16.62 4.84 17.59
C ASN A 133 -18.08 4.53 17.26
N SER A 134 -18.34 3.70 16.24
CA SER A 134 -19.69 3.28 15.86
C SER A 134 -20.38 2.34 16.86
N SER A 135 -19.64 1.72 17.77
CA SER A 135 -20.24 0.92 18.84
C SER A 135 -20.64 1.76 20.07
N THR A 136 -20.17 3.00 20.16
CA THR A 136 -20.42 3.90 21.29
C THR A 136 -21.49 4.95 20.98
N ASP A 137 -21.65 5.33 19.71
CA ASP A 137 -22.64 6.31 19.24
C ASP A 137 -23.46 5.73 18.08
N GLU A 138 -24.75 5.43 18.32
CA GLU A 138 -25.66 4.87 17.31
C GLU A 138 -25.90 5.81 16.12
N SER A 139 -25.59 7.11 16.25
CA SER A 139 -25.67 8.06 15.14
C SER A 139 -24.42 8.04 14.24
N ASN A 140 -23.34 7.39 14.68
CA ASN A 140 -22.07 7.34 13.96
C ASN A 140 -21.90 5.97 13.29
N THR A 141 -22.31 5.85 12.03
CA THR A 141 -22.12 4.61 11.28
C THR A 141 -20.74 4.56 10.63
N MET A 142 -20.10 3.40 10.65
CA MET A 142 -18.82 3.19 9.99
C MET A 142 -18.93 3.49 8.48
N ASP A 143 -18.03 4.31 7.96
CA ASP A 143 -17.89 4.57 6.53
C ASP A 143 -17.16 3.41 5.84
N LYS A 144 -17.92 2.37 5.52
CA LYS A 144 -17.41 1.16 4.88
C LYS A 144 -16.88 1.41 3.46
N ASP A 145 -17.42 2.42 2.76
CA ASP A 145 -17.08 2.68 1.36
C ASP A 145 -15.69 3.32 1.24
N THR A 146 -15.36 4.26 2.13
CA THR A 146 -14.01 4.82 2.21
C THR A 146 -12.97 3.74 2.55
N LEU A 147 -13.30 2.86 3.50
CA LEU A 147 -12.44 1.72 3.86
C LEU A 147 -12.23 0.76 2.67
N ARG A 148 -13.28 0.50 1.88
CA ARG A 148 -13.19 -0.33 0.67
C ARG A 148 -12.33 0.30 -0.41
N GLN A 149 -12.49 1.60 -0.64
CA GLN A 149 -11.73 2.33 -1.65
C GLN A 149 -10.24 2.30 -1.33
N GLU A 150 -9.89 2.59 -0.07
CA GLU A 150 -8.49 2.57 0.37
C GLU A 150 -7.86 1.17 0.23
N TYR A 151 -8.59 0.11 0.60
CA TYR A 151 -8.17 -1.26 0.35
C TYR A 151 -7.88 -1.54 -1.13
N ILE A 152 -8.75 -1.08 -2.04
CA ILE A 152 -8.57 -1.27 -3.48
C ILE A 152 -7.31 -0.56 -3.97
N GLU A 153 -7.04 0.67 -3.52
CA GLU A 153 -5.83 1.40 -3.90
C GLU A 153 -4.56 0.72 -3.38
N ILE A 154 -4.55 0.25 -2.13
CA ILE A 154 -3.44 -0.54 -1.58
C ILE A 154 -3.23 -1.83 -2.41
N LYS A 155 -4.29 -2.53 -2.80
CA LYS A 155 -4.19 -3.74 -3.63
C LYS A 155 -3.65 -3.45 -5.03
N LYS A 156 -3.98 -2.30 -5.63
CA LYS A 156 -3.39 -1.87 -6.91
C LYS A 156 -1.89 -1.61 -6.77
N GLU A 157 -1.47 -0.91 -5.71
CA GLU A 157 -0.05 -0.63 -5.44
C GLU A 157 0.74 -1.91 -5.14
N GLN A 158 0.16 -2.84 -4.38
CA GLN A 158 0.73 -4.17 -4.14
C GLN A 158 0.91 -4.93 -5.46
N ALA A 159 -0.11 -4.94 -6.33
CA ALA A 159 -0.02 -5.60 -7.62
C ALA A 159 1.05 -4.98 -8.52
N ASN A 160 1.17 -3.64 -8.52
CA ASN A 160 2.21 -2.94 -9.26
C ASN A 160 3.61 -3.32 -8.76
N THR A 161 3.82 -3.32 -7.44
CA THR A 161 5.08 -3.72 -6.81
C THR A 161 5.44 -5.16 -7.18
N ALA A 162 4.51 -6.09 -7.00
CA ALA A 162 4.73 -7.50 -7.33
C ALA A 162 5.04 -7.71 -8.83
N ASN A 163 4.41 -6.94 -9.71
CA ASN A 163 4.67 -7.03 -11.15
C ASN A 163 6.04 -6.47 -11.54
N GLN A 164 6.47 -5.35 -10.95
CA GLN A 164 7.82 -4.81 -11.16
C GLN A 164 8.89 -5.83 -10.80
N TRP A 165 8.74 -6.49 -9.65
CA TRP A 165 9.68 -7.51 -9.19
C TRP A 165 9.59 -8.83 -9.95
N LYS A 166 8.40 -9.17 -10.46
CA LYS A 166 8.27 -10.31 -11.40
C LYS A 166 9.15 -10.13 -12.64
N ILE A 167 9.18 -8.92 -13.22
CA ILE A 167 10.02 -8.62 -14.38
C ILE A 167 11.50 -8.78 -14.02
N LEU A 168 11.94 -8.25 -12.87
CA LEU A 168 13.32 -8.39 -12.42
C LEU A 168 13.72 -9.85 -12.19
N ARG A 169 12.81 -10.69 -11.66
CA ARG A 169 13.06 -12.14 -11.55
C ARG A 169 13.27 -12.83 -12.89
N GLU A 170 12.52 -12.44 -13.92
CA GLU A 170 12.68 -12.99 -15.26
C GLU A 170 14.05 -12.61 -15.84
N GLU A 171 14.56 -11.41 -15.52
CA GLU A 171 15.92 -10.97 -15.87
C GLU A 171 17.00 -11.73 -15.08
N LEU A 172 16.83 -11.91 -13.77
CA LEU A 172 17.74 -12.70 -12.91
C LEU A 172 17.86 -14.16 -13.39
N ALA A 173 16.73 -14.80 -13.70
CA ALA A 173 16.71 -16.17 -14.21
C ALA A 173 17.42 -16.30 -15.56
N SER A 174 17.32 -15.28 -16.41
CA SER A 174 18.00 -15.25 -17.71
C SER A 174 19.52 -15.10 -17.54
N ALA A 175 19.96 -14.23 -16.62
CA ALA A 175 21.38 -14.02 -16.33
C ALA A 175 22.05 -15.27 -15.73
N ALA A 176 21.40 -15.93 -14.76
CA ALA A 176 21.93 -17.15 -14.15
C ALA A 176 22.08 -18.32 -15.14
N MET A 177 21.21 -18.39 -16.17
CA MET A 177 21.29 -19.42 -17.22
C MET A 177 22.39 -19.16 -18.26
N GLU A 178 22.92 -17.94 -18.36
CA GLU A 178 24.05 -17.62 -19.22
C GLU A 178 25.40 -18.02 -18.58
N GLU A 179 25.49 -18.02 -17.25
CA GLU A 179 26.69 -18.47 -16.50
C GLU A 179 26.93 -19.98 -16.57
N GLU A 180 25.89 -20.79 -16.78
CA GLU A 180 26.00 -22.26 -16.86
C GLU A 180 26.42 -22.78 -18.25
N LYS A 181 26.68 -21.91 -19.24
CA LYS A 181 27.10 -22.26 -20.61
C LYS A 181 28.57 -22.02 -20.89
#